data_AF-A0A3D3T6U4-F1
#
_entry.id   AF-A0A3D3T6U4-F1
#
_cell.length_a   1.000
_cell.length_b   1.000
_cell.length_c   1.000
_cell.angle_alpha   90.00
_cell.angle_beta   90.00
_cell.angle_gamma   90.00
#
_symmetry.space_group_name_H-M   'P 1'
#
loop_
_entity.id
_entity.type
_entity.pdbx_description
1 polymer ?
#
loop_
_entity_poly.entity_id
_entity_poly.type
_entity_poly.pdbx_seq_one_letter_code
_entity_poly.pdbx_strand_id
1 'polypeptide(L)'
;MNKEQRLKEIDREIVKVGIIDAPGTILVGLGLYGKFAARGEAFHPLLNDASAVNLMLVVGGAIMTWGAYKVFSLSREKMRLNKAEGPRGIS
;
A
#
# COMPACT_ATOMS: atom_id res chain seq x y z
N MET A 1 -20.48 -5.40 18.72
CA MET A 1 -19.13 -5.87 18.35
C MET A 1 -18.16 -5.46 19.44
N ASN A 2 -17.38 -6.38 20.00
CA ASN A 2 -16.40 -6.06 21.05
C ASN A 2 -15.17 -5.35 20.45
N LYS A 3 -14.50 -4.48 21.20
CA LYS A 3 -13.30 -3.76 20.78
C LYS A 3 -12.21 -4.70 20.26
N GLU A 4 -11.93 -5.78 20.97
CA GLU A 4 -10.93 -6.77 20.56
C GLU A 4 -11.25 -7.41 19.20
N GLN A 5 -12.55 -7.65 18.93
CA GLN A 5 -13.01 -8.15 17.65
C GLN A 5 -12.75 -7.12 16.53
N ARG A 6 -13.04 -5.83 16.78
CA ARG A 6 -12.77 -4.76 15.80
C ARG A 6 -11.28 -4.59 15.52
N LEU A 7 -10.43 -4.66 16.55
CA LEU A 7 -8.98 -4.56 16.37
C LEU A 7 -8.44 -5.71 15.50
N LYS A 8 -8.91 -6.94 15.73
CA LYS A 8 -8.54 -8.12 14.93
C LYS A 8 -9.04 -8.02 13.48
N GLU A 9 -10.22 -7.45 13.26
CA GLU A 9 -10.73 -7.16 11.92
C GLU A 9 -9.86 -6.14 11.18
N ILE A 10 -9.51 -5.03 11.84
CA ILE A 10 -8.63 -4.01 11.26
C ILE A 10 -7.28 -4.62 10.87
N ASP A 11 -6.68 -5.46 11.71
CA ASP A 11 -5.43 -6.14 11.39
C ASP A 11 -5.58 -7.06 10.17
N ARG A 12 -6.69 -7.80 10.08
CA ARG A 12 -6.98 -8.64 8.92
C ARG A 12 -7.19 -7.80 7.65
N GLU A 13 -7.84 -6.64 7.76
CA GLU A 13 -8.01 -5.72 6.63
C GLU A 13 -6.68 -5.14 6.16
N ILE A 14 -5.80 -4.73 7.09
CA ILE A 14 -4.45 -4.25 6.75
C ILE A 14 -3.66 -5.32 5.99
N VAL A 15 -3.68 -6.57 6.46
CA VAL A 15 -3.01 -7.69 5.76
C VAL A 15 -3.59 -7.91 4.35
N LYS A 16 -4.93 -7.87 4.21
CA LYS A 16 -5.57 -7.98 2.89
C LYS A 16 -5.15 -6.84 1.96
N VAL A 17 -5.10 -5.62 2.45
CA VAL A 17 -4.63 -4.47 1.68
C VAL A 17 -3.19 -4.69 1.24
N GLY A 18 -2.30 -5.14 2.13
CA GLY A 18 -0.91 -5.44 1.80
C GLY A 18 -0.74 -6.49 0.70
N ILE A 19 -1.59 -7.53 0.67
CA ILE A 19 -1.58 -8.55 -0.40
C ILE A 19 -1.97 -7.93 -1.76
N ILE A 20 -2.94 -7.01 -1.77
CA ILE A 20 -3.39 -6.33 -3.00
C ILE A 20 -2.36 -5.28 -3.44
N ASP A 21 -1.69 -4.64 -2.48
CA ASP A 21 -0.76 -3.54 -2.72
C ASP A 21 0.63 -4.01 -3.18
N ALA A 22 1.05 -5.21 -2.78
CA ALA A 22 2.34 -5.78 -3.14
C ALA A 22 2.57 -5.86 -4.67
N PRO A 23 1.62 -6.36 -5.50
CA PRO A 23 1.72 -6.27 -6.95
C PRO A 23 1.87 -4.84 -7.48
N GLY A 24 1.15 -3.88 -6.90
CA GLY A 24 1.24 -2.47 -7.27
C GLY A 24 2.63 -1.89 -6.98
N THR A 25 3.18 -2.20 -5.82
CA THR A 25 4.55 -1.81 -5.43
C THR A 25 5.60 -2.41 -6.37
N ILE A 26 5.45 -3.69 -6.73
CA ILE A 26 6.33 -4.36 -7.72
C ILE A 26 6.24 -3.66 -9.08
N LEU A 27 5.03 -3.37 -9.56
CA LEU A 27 4.82 -2.67 -10.84
C LEU A 27 5.49 -1.29 -10.85
N VAL A 28 5.35 -0.51 -9.78
CA VAL A 28 6.04 0.79 -9.69
C VAL A 28 7.55 0.61 -9.65
N GLY A 29 8.06 -0.34 -8.88
CA GLY A 29 9.50 -0.62 -8.84
C GLY A 29 10.06 -0.97 -10.22
N LEU A 30 9.38 -1.85 -10.96
CA LEU A 30 9.74 -2.23 -12.32
C LEU A 30 9.64 -1.07 -13.30
N GLY A 31 8.57 -0.27 -13.22
CA GLY A 31 8.39 0.92 -14.05
C GLY A 31 9.47 1.98 -13.80
N LEU A 32 9.85 2.21 -12.54
CA LEU A 32 10.93 3.13 -12.18
C LEU A 32 12.28 2.61 -12.68
N TYR A 33 12.53 1.30 -12.54
CA TYR A 33 13.72 0.66 -13.11
C TYR A 33 13.81 0.82 -14.63
N GLY A 34 12.74 0.49 -15.36
CA GLY A 34 12.69 0.64 -16.81
C GLY A 34 12.89 2.09 -17.25
N LYS A 35 12.28 3.05 -16.55
CA LYS A 35 12.33 4.46 -16.89
C LYS A 35 13.68 5.13 -16.59
N PHE A 36 14.32 4.79 -15.47
CA PHE A 36 15.48 5.54 -14.96
C PHE A 36 16.79 4.74 -14.92
N ALA A 37 16.73 3.42 -14.76
CA ALA A 37 17.91 2.58 -14.58
C ALA A 37 18.30 1.80 -15.85
N ALA A 38 17.32 1.28 -16.61
CA ALA A 38 17.58 0.40 -17.74
C ALA A 38 18.29 1.08 -18.92
N ARG A 39 18.02 2.37 -19.19
CA ARG A 39 18.63 3.15 -20.30
C ARG A 39 18.58 2.44 -21.68
N GLY A 40 17.62 1.54 -21.90
CA GLY A 40 17.49 0.74 -23.14
C GLY A 40 18.05 -0.68 -23.08
N GLU A 41 18.75 -1.06 -22.00
CA GLU A 41 19.32 -2.40 -21.75
C GLU A 41 18.63 -3.09 -20.57
N ALA A 42 17.30 -3.05 -20.49
CA ALA A 42 16.58 -3.75 -19.45
C ALA A 42 16.75 -5.27 -19.54
N PHE A 43 16.72 -5.95 -18.38
CA PHE A 43 16.77 -7.42 -18.32
C PHE A 43 15.57 -8.11 -18.99
N HIS A 44 14.49 -7.39 -19.28
CA HIS A 44 13.31 -7.90 -19.96
C HIS A 44 12.81 -6.91 -21.04
N PRO A 45 12.48 -7.35 -22.27
CA PRO A 45 12.08 -6.46 -23.37
C PRO A 45 10.88 -5.55 -23.05
N LEU A 46 9.94 -6.06 -22.23
CA LEU A 46 8.78 -5.30 -21.76
C LEU A 46 9.15 -3.98 -21.07
N LEU A 47 10.33 -3.91 -20.44
CA LEU A 47 10.80 -2.72 -19.71
C LEU A 47 11.54 -1.73 -20.62
N ASN A 48 11.80 -2.08 -21.89
CA ASN A 48 12.29 -1.17 -22.91
C ASN A 48 11.15 -0.48 -23.68
N ASP A 49 9.91 -0.98 -23.54
CA ASP A 49 8.74 -0.35 -24.14
C ASP A 49 8.21 0.77 -23.22
N ALA A 50 8.23 2.01 -23.72
CA ALA A 50 7.83 3.18 -22.96
C ALA A 50 6.34 3.14 -22.56
N SER A 51 5.48 2.53 -23.37
CA SER A 51 4.04 2.42 -23.08
C SER A 51 3.82 1.43 -21.94
N ALA A 52 4.48 0.28 -21.97
CA ALA A 52 4.44 -0.72 -20.92
C ALA A 52 4.98 -0.16 -19.59
N VAL A 53 6.13 0.51 -19.61
CA VAL A 53 6.72 1.15 -18.42
C VAL A 53 5.79 2.21 -17.82
N ASN A 54 5.21 3.07 -18.66
CA ASN A 54 4.26 4.08 -18.19
C ASN A 54 2.99 3.45 -17.62
N LEU A 55 2.48 2.38 -18.24
CA LEU A 55 1.32 1.65 -17.73
C LEU A 55 1.61 1.02 -16.35
N MET A 56 2.79 0.42 -16.16
CA MET A 56 3.22 -0.11 -14.86
C MET A 56 3.25 0.98 -13.78
N LEU A 57 3.76 2.17 -14.11
CA LEU A 57 3.79 3.30 -13.19
C LEU A 57 2.40 3.82 -12.84
N VAL A 58 1.51 3.97 -13.84
CA VAL A 58 0.15 4.48 -13.61
C VAL A 58 -0.68 3.48 -12.80
N VAL A 59 -0.72 2.21 -13.22
CA VAL A 59 -1.50 1.17 -12.54
C VAL A 59 -0.93 0.90 -11.15
N GLY A 60 0.39 0.70 -11.05
CA GLY A 60 1.05 0.48 -9.77
C GLY A 60 0.90 1.68 -8.83
N GLY A 61 1.03 2.91 -9.35
CA GLY A 61 0.87 4.14 -8.57
C GLY A 61 -0.55 4.32 -8.05
N ALA A 62 -1.56 3.97 -8.85
CA ALA A 62 -2.97 3.99 -8.43
C ALA A 62 -3.25 2.98 -7.31
N ILE A 63 -2.76 1.73 -7.46
CA ILE A 63 -2.88 0.68 -6.44
C ILE A 63 -2.20 1.14 -5.14
N MET A 64 -0.96 1.63 -5.23
CA MET A 64 -0.17 2.09 -4.08
C MET A 64 -0.84 3.25 -3.35
N THR A 65 -1.38 4.22 -4.09
CA THR A 65 -2.10 5.36 -3.50
C THR A 65 -3.36 4.91 -2.76
N TRP A 66 -4.14 4.00 -3.35
CA TRP A 66 -5.31 3.40 -2.72
C TRP A 66 -4.95 2.58 -1.47
N GLY A 67 -3.92 1.73 -1.57
CA GLY A 67 -3.42 0.90 -0.48
C GLY A 67 -2.97 1.74 0.71
N ALA A 68 -2.13 2.76 0.44
CA ALA A 68 -1.67 3.71 1.44
C ALA A 68 -2.85 4.44 2.13
N TYR A 69 -3.83 4.91 1.36
CA TYR A 69 -5.03 5.56 1.91
C TYR A 69 -5.81 4.64 2.85
N LYS A 70 -6.06 3.38 2.42
CA LYS A 70 -6.79 2.39 3.23
C LYS A 70 -6.03 2.01 4.51
N VAL A 71 -4.74 1.73 4.42
CA VAL A 71 -3.90 1.41 5.59
C VAL A 71 -3.87 2.60 6.56
N PHE A 72 -3.73 3.82 6.06
CA PHE A 72 -3.72 5.02 6.90
C PHE A 72 -5.06 5.23 7.63
N SER A 73 -6.18 5.07 6.92
CA SER A 73 -7.52 5.16 7.51
C SER A 73 -7.73 4.10 8.60
N LEU A 74 -7.37 2.85 8.34
CA LEU A 74 -7.50 1.74 9.28
C LEU A 74 -6.58 1.90 10.49
N SER A 75 -5.36 2.40 10.27
CA SER A 75 -4.40 2.67 11.36
C SER A 75 -4.91 3.78 12.28
N ARG A 76 -5.50 4.84 11.72
CA ARG A 76 -6.17 5.89 12.51
C ARG A 76 -7.32 5.31 13.35
N GLU A 77 -8.11 4.41 12.78
CA GLU A 77 -9.18 3.74 13.53
C GLU A 77 -8.62 2.89 14.69
N LYS A 78 -7.58 2.09 14.42
CA LYS A 78 -6.87 1.30 15.45
C LYS A 78 -6.35 2.19 16.58
N MET A 79 -5.73 3.32 16.24
CA MET A 79 -5.23 4.29 17.22
C MET A 79 -6.36 4.90 18.07
N ARG A 80 -7.52 5.22 17.48
CA ARG A 80 -8.68 5.75 18.22
C ARG A 80 -9.25 4.73 19.20
N LEU A 81 -9.36 3.47 18.79
CA LEU A 81 -9.84 2.37 19.64
C LEU A 81 -8.88 2.11 20.82
N ASN A 82 -7.56 2.21 20.58
CA ASN A 82 -6.57 2.09 21.64
C ASN A 82 -6.55 3.31 22.58
N LYS A 83 -6.70 4.53 22.05
CA LYS A 83 -6.72 5.77 22.86
C LYS A 83 -7.96 5.91 23.73
N ALA A 84 -9.10 5.31 23.35
CA ALA A 84 -10.31 5.26 24.17
C ALA A 84 -10.11 4.51 25.52
N GLU A 85 -8.97 3.83 25.70
CA GLU A 85 -8.54 3.17 26.95
C GLU A 85 -7.40 3.89 27.70
N GLY A 86 -6.85 5.01 27.19
CA GLY A 86 -5.88 5.84 27.91
C GLY A 86 -6.56 6.90 28.80
N PRO A 87 -6.00 7.24 29.97
CA PRO A 87 -6.77 7.51 31.19
C PRO A 87 -7.64 8.76 31.10
N ARG A 88 -8.96 8.57 31.19
CA ARG A 88 -9.87 9.57 31.80
C ARG A 88 -9.95 9.35 33.32
N GLY A 89 -8.79 9.21 33.93
CA GLY A 89 -8.59 9.25 35.36
C GLY A 89 -7.30 10.03 35.61
N ILE A 90 -7.42 11.12 36.36
CA ILE A 90 -6.35 12.03 36.80
C ILE A 90 -5.86 13.05 35.74
N SER A 91 -6.60 14.14 35.58
CA SER A 91 -6.18 15.50 35.98
C SER A 91 -7.37 16.45 35.87
#